data_AF-A0A2H0WHU0-F1
#
_entry.id   AF-A0A2H0WHU0-F1
#
_cell.length_a   1.000
_cell.length_b   1.000
_cell.length_c   1.000
_cell.angle_alpha   90.00
_cell.angle_beta   90.00
_cell.angle_gamma   90.00
#
_symmetry.space_group_name_H-M   'P 1'
#
loop_
_entity.id
_entity.type
_entity.pdbx_description
1 polymer ?
#
loop_
_entity_poly.entity_id
_entity_poly.type
_entity_poly.pdbx_seq_one_letter_code
_entity_poly.pdbx_strand_id
1 'polypeptide(L)'
;MTKRMGNFLKQKREQQGLTQAQVADKLGYGSPQFISNIERGISRVPLRSLKLFINVYDLKPDEVIDILLEEKRNQIKRQLGLEA
;
A
#
# COMPACT_ATOMS: atom_id res chain seq x y z
N MET A 1 2.49 -5.93 -5.27
CA MET A 1 1.75 -4.70 -5.02
C MET A 1 2.10 -3.81 -6.18
N THR A 2 1.11 -3.31 -6.90
CA THR A 2 1.41 -2.49 -8.09
C THR A 2 1.79 -1.07 -7.67
N LYS A 3 2.34 -0.29 -8.59
CA LYS A 3 2.59 1.15 -8.38
C LYS A 3 1.34 1.88 -7.90
N ARG A 4 0.13 1.39 -8.20
CA ARG A 4 -1.14 2.03 -7.82
C ARG A 4 -1.36 2.05 -6.32
N MET A 5 -1.32 0.90 -5.65
CA MET A 5 -1.45 0.86 -4.18
C MET A 5 -0.30 1.61 -3.48
N GLY A 6 0.93 1.50 -3.99
CA GLY A 6 2.07 2.25 -3.46
C GLY A 6 1.84 3.77 -3.53
N ASN A 7 1.38 4.28 -4.68
CA ASN A 7 1.04 5.69 -4.86
C ASN A 7 -0.14 6.13 -4.00
N PHE A 8 -1.17 5.29 -3.86
CA PHE A 8 -2.32 5.56 -3.00
C PHE A 8 -1.89 5.76 -1.55
N LEU A 9 -1.07 4.85 -1.01
CA LEU A 9 -0.56 4.97 0.37
C LEU A 9 0.34 6.20 0.53
N LYS A 10 1.17 6.53 -0.47
CA LYS A 10 1.98 7.75 -0.49
C LYS A 10 1.10 9.01 -0.40
N GLN A 11 0.07 9.10 -1.22
CA GLN A 11 -0.86 10.24 -1.23
C GLN A 11 -1.55 10.41 0.12
N LYS A 12 -2.03 9.32 0.72
CA LYS A 12 -2.68 9.35 2.04
C LYS A 12 -1.72 9.78 3.15
N ARG A 13 -0.47 9.29 3.11
CA ARG A 13 0.60 9.75 4.01
C ARG A 13 0.82 11.26 3.89
N GLU A 14 0.96 11.77 2.67
CA GLU A 14 1.23 13.18 2.39
C GLU A 14 0.05 14.09 2.77
N GLN A 15 -1.19 13.64 2.54
CA GLN A 15 -2.40 14.34 2.98
C GLN A 15 -2.48 14.51 4.50
N GLN A 16 -1.91 13.58 5.26
CA GLN A 16 -1.81 13.68 6.71
C GLN A 16 -0.55 14.42 7.20
N GLY A 17 0.29 14.94 6.29
CA GLY A 17 1.53 15.64 6.64
C GLY A 17 2.59 14.75 7.28
N LEU A 18 2.53 13.43 7.09
CA LEU A 18 3.45 12.48 7.69
C LEU A 18 4.67 12.23 6.80
N THR A 19 5.84 12.10 7.41
CA THR A 19 7.05 11.60 6.74
C THR A 19 7.07 10.07 6.71
N GLN A 20 7.86 9.47 5.80
CA GLN A 20 8.05 8.02 5.76
C GLN A 20 8.63 7.46 7.08
N ALA A 21 9.48 8.23 7.76
CA ALA A 21 10.06 7.85 9.05
C ALA A 21 8.99 7.82 10.15
N GLN A 22 8.14 8.85 10.24
CA GLN A 22 7.04 8.87 11.21
C GLN A 22 6.06 7.70 11.02
N VAL A 23 5.79 7.31 9.78
CA VAL A 23 4.97 6.12 9.50
C VAL A 23 5.69 4.85 9.92
N ALA A 24 6.97 4.71 9.60
CA ALA A 24 7.76 3.55 10.01
C ALA A 24 7.72 3.38 11.54
N ASP A 25 7.95 4.45 12.30
CA ASP A 25 7.89 4.44 13.75
C ASP A 25 6.50 4.05 14.27
N LYS A 26 5.43 4.64 13.73
CA LYS A 26 4.03 4.31 14.08
C LYS A 26 3.67 2.84 13.82
N LEU A 27 4.29 2.25 12.80
CA LEU A 27 4.06 0.85 12.41
C LEU A 27 5.05 -0.12 13.09
N GLY A 28 5.96 0.37 13.93
CA GLY A 28 6.96 -0.43 14.63
C GLY A 28 8.13 -0.91 13.76
N TYR A 29 8.40 -0.23 12.64
CA TYR A 29 9.55 -0.50 11.78
C TYR A 29 10.71 0.42 12.13
N GLY A 30 11.89 -0.15 12.37
CA GLY A 30 13.10 0.63 12.68
C GLY A 30 13.74 1.39 11.51
N SER A 31 13.11 1.40 10.33
CA SER A 31 13.63 2.10 9.15
C SER A 31 12.52 2.57 8.20
N PRO A 32 12.61 3.81 7.65
CA PRO A 32 11.70 4.31 6.62
C PRO A 32 11.83 3.58 5.29
N GLN A 33 12.89 2.79 5.08
CA GLN A 33 13.15 2.09 3.82
C GLN A 33 11.99 1.17 3.43
N PHE A 34 11.33 0.55 4.41
CA PHE A 34 10.18 -0.31 4.15
C PHE A 34 9.01 0.47 3.56
N ILE A 35 8.72 1.67 4.12
CA ILE A 35 7.66 2.55 3.61
C ILE A 35 8.01 3.03 2.20
N SER A 36 9.26 3.47 1.97
CA SER A 36 9.74 3.85 0.64
C SER A 36 9.63 2.72 -0.38
N ASN A 37 9.97 1.49 0.00
CA ASN A 37 9.86 0.32 -0.88
C ASN A 37 8.39 0.02 -1.22
N ILE A 38 7.46 0.17 -0.27
CA ILE A 38 6.02 0.01 -0.52
C ILE A 38 5.53 1.08 -1.50
N GLU A 39 5.86 2.35 -1.25
CA GLU A 39 5.40 3.47 -2.08
C GLU A 39 5.90 3.37 -3.52
N ARG A 40 7.11 2.83 -3.74
CA ARG A 40 7.66 2.58 -5.08
C ARG A 40 7.17 1.27 -5.73
N GLY A 41 6.37 0.47 -5.02
CA GLY A 41 5.88 -0.83 -5.50
C GLY A 41 6.91 -1.96 -5.49
N ILE A 42 8.06 -1.77 -4.82
CA ILE A 42 9.11 -2.79 -4.67
C ILE A 42 8.70 -3.83 -3.63
N SER A 43 8.12 -3.38 -2.52
CA SER A 43 7.65 -4.26 -1.44
C SER A 43 6.13 -4.29 -1.38
N ARG A 44 5.59 -5.41 -0.89
CA ARG A 44 4.16 -5.56 -0.63
C ARG A 44 3.86 -5.22 0.82
N VAL A 45 2.72 -4.59 1.08
CA VAL A 45 2.15 -4.51 2.42
C VAL A 45 1.74 -5.93 2.85
N PRO A 46 2.28 -6.47 3.94
CA PRO A 46 1.83 -7.75 4.48
C PRO A 46 0.39 -7.63 4.99
N LEU A 47 -0.45 -8.64 4.77
CA LEU A 47 -1.84 -8.62 5.25
C LEU A 47 -1.94 -8.38 6.76
N ARG A 48 -1.02 -8.97 7.54
CA ARG A 48 -0.92 -8.75 9.00
C ARG A 48 -0.69 -7.29 9.39
N SER A 49 -0.01 -6.52 8.54
CA SER A 49 0.30 -5.10 8.77
C SER A 49 -0.74 -4.18 8.14
N LEU A 50 -1.62 -4.68 7.27
CA LEU A 50 -2.60 -3.88 6.54
C LEU A 50 -3.54 -3.13 7.48
N LYS A 51 -3.97 -3.78 8.58
CA LYS A 51 -4.77 -3.14 9.63
C LYS A 51 -4.07 -1.93 10.24
N LEU A 52 -2.74 -2.00 10.42
CA LEU A 52 -1.98 -0.88 10.97
C LEU A 52 -1.91 0.27 9.97
N PHE A 53 -1.71 0.00 8.68
CA PHE A 53 -1.77 1.03 7.64
C PHE A 53 -3.14 1.70 7.56
N ILE A 54 -4.22 0.91 7.62
CA ILE A 54 -5.60 1.43 7.66
C ILE A 54 -5.78 2.39 8.84
N ASN A 55 -5.30 2.01 10.02
CA ASN A 55 -5.43 2.84 11.21
C ASN A 55 -4.54 4.10 11.16
N VAL A 56 -3.28 3.97 10.74
CA VAL A 56 -2.32 5.09 10.68
C VAL A 56 -2.79 6.14 9.68
N TYR A 57 -3.33 5.72 8.55
CA TYR A 57 -3.76 6.60 7.47
C TYR A 57 -5.26 6.90 7.45
N ASP A 58 -6.00 6.49 8.48
CA ASP A 58 -7.46 6.65 8.58
C ASP A 58 -8.20 6.26 7.28
N LEU A 59 -7.86 5.08 6.76
CA LEU A 59 -8.40 4.59 5.49
C LEU A 59 -9.70 3.85 5.72
N LYS A 60 -10.58 3.89 4.72
CA LYS A 60 -11.74 3.00 4.68
C LYS A 60 -11.27 1.59 4.30
N PRO A 61 -11.59 0.55 5.09
CA PRO A 61 -11.19 -0.82 4.77
C PRO A 61 -11.64 -1.27 3.38
N ASP A 62 -12.86 -0.91 2.98
CA ASP A 62 -13.42 -1.28 1.68
C ASP A 62 -12.62 -0.68 0.51
N GLU A 63 -12.19 0.58 0.62
CA GLU A 63 -11.34 1.24 -0.40
C GLU A 63 -10.01 0.49 -0.60
N VAL A 64 -9.41 0.02 0.50
CA VAL A 64 -8.17 -0.76 0.45
C VAL A 64 -8.41 -2.13 -0.17
N ILE A 65 -9.51 -2.80 0.19
CA ILE A 65 -9.89 -4.11 -0.34
C ILE A 65 -10.14 -4.03 -1.85
N ASP A 66 -10.88 -3.02 -2.31
CA ASP A 66 -11.21 -2.83 -3.72
C ASP A 66 -9.95 -2.68 -4.58
N ILE A 67 -8.99 -1.85 -4.13
CA ILE A 67 -7.71 -1.67 -4.83
C ILE A 67 -6.95 -3.00 -4.90
N LEU A 68 -6.90 -3.78 -3.81
CA LEU A 68 -6.21 -5.08 -3.78
C LEU A 68 -6.87 -6.11 -4.70
N LEU A 69 -8.20 -6.17 -4.72
CA LEU A 69 -8.96 -7.07 -5.58
C LEU A 69 -8.80 -6.70 -7.05
N GLU A 70 -8.82 -5.42 -7.38
CA GLU A 70 -8.60 -4.93 -8.73
C GLU A 70 -7.17 -5.26 -9.21
N GLU A 71 -6.15 -5.03 -8.36
CA GLU A 71 -4.78 -5.44 -8.65
C GLU A 71 -4.67 -6.95 -8.90
N LYS A 72 -5.31 -7.76 -8.05
CA LYS A 72 -5.26 -9.21 -8.17
C LYS A 72 -5.97 -9.69 -9.45
N ARG A 73 -7.12 -9.11 -9.76
CA ARG A 73 -7.88 -9.36 -11.00
C ARG A 73 -7.02 -9.05 -12.22
N ASN A 74 -6.38 -7.88 -12.25
CA ASN A 74 -5.51 -7.49 -13.35
C ASN A 74 -4.31 -8.43 -13.47
N GLN A 75 -3.68 -8.81 -12.35
CA GLN A 75 -2.59 -9.80 -12.36
C GLN A 75 -3.03 -11.13 -13.00
N ILE A 76 -4.21 -11.64 -12.63
CA ILE A 76 -4.76 -12.88 -13.19
C ILE A 76 -5.02 -12.72 -14.70
N LYS A 77 -5.62 -11.61 -15.14
CA LYS A 77 -5.83 -11.33 -16.56
C LYS A 77 -4.51 -11.37 -17.36
N ARG A 78 -3.44 -10.77 -16.84
CA ARG A 78 -2.10 -10.84 -17.48
C ARG A 78 -1.61 -12.27 -17.62
N GLN A 79 -1.71 -13.04 -16.54
CA GLN A 79 -1.24 -14.43 -16.50
C GLN A 79 -2.03 -15.34 -17.46
N LEU A 80 -3.31 -15.02 -17.69
CA LEU A 80 -4.18 -15.74 -18.63
C LEU A 80 -4.10 -15.19 -20.07
N GLY A 81 -3.29 -14.15 -20.34
CA GLY A 81 -3.21 -13.55 -21.67
C GLY A 81 -4.48 -12.80 -22.09
N LEU A 82 -5.31 -12.37 -21.15
CA LEU A 82 -6.58 -11.66 -21.38
C LEU A 82 -6.40 -10.13 -21.37
N GLU A 83 -5.21 -9.64 -21.68
CA GLU A 83 -4.99 -8.19 -21.82
C GLU A 83 -5.57 -7.72 -23.16
N ALA A 84 -6.42 -6.70 -23.12
CA ALA A 84 -6.84 -5.94 -24.30
C ALA A 84 -5.85 -4.78 -24.53
#